data_AF-A0A699UBP2-F1
#
_entry.id   AF-A0A699UBP2-F1
#
_cell.length_a   1.000
_cell.length_b   1.000
_cell.length_c   1.000
_cell.angle_alpha   90.00
_cell.angle_beta   90.00
_cell.angle_gamma   90.00
#
_symmetry.space_group_name_H-M   'P 1'
#
loop_
_entity.id
_entity.type
_entity.pdbx_description
1 polymer ?
#
loop_
_entity_poly.entity_id
_entity_poly.type
_entity_poly.pdbx_seq_one_letter_code
_entity_poly.pdbx_strand_id
1 'polypeptide(L)'
;MIDQGVNAALAARDANRTGDDRHTSGMGVRRTERVTRECTYQDFMKCQPLYFKGTEGVVELTQWFERMETVFRISNCLAKNQVKFATCTLLAGALTWWNSHVRIVGNDAAYVMTWIELKKKMEDKYFPRNEMKKIDSEFWNFEVQEESDRVERYIDGLPDSIHGSVAASK
;
A
#
# COMPACT_ATOMS: atom_id res chain seq x y z
N MET A 1 -22.17 -16.28 27.72
CA MET A 1 -21.73 -16.56 29.12
C MET A 1 -20.20 -16.73 29.15
N ILE A 2 -19.45 -15.72 28.68
CA ILE A 2 -17.97 -15.73 28.64
C ILE A 2 -17.39 -14.37 29.14
N ASP A 3 -18.22 -13.34 29.36
CA ASP A 3 -17.73 -12.01 29.76
C ASP A 3 -17.61 -11.77 31.27
N GLN A 4 -18.04 -12.69 32.13
CA GLN A 4 -17.87 -12.54 33.58
C GLN A 4 -16.56 -13.11 34.13
N GLY A 5 -15.91 -14.04 33.42
CA GLY A 5 -14.67 -14.67 33.89
C GLY A 5 -13.44 -13.78 33.76
N VAL A 6 -13.39 -12.93 32.73
CA VAL A 6 -12.21 -12.10 32.43
C VAL A 6 -12.11 -10.90 33.38
N ASN A 7 -13.25 -10.33 33.77
CA ASN A 7 -13.29 -9.18 34.68
C ASN A 7 -12.97 -9.55 36.13
N ALA A 8 -13.38 -10.75 36.59
CA ALA A 8 -13.05 -11.24 37.93
C ALA A 8 -11.54 -11.55 38.08
N ALA A 9 -10.89 -12.02 37.02
CA ALA A 9 -9.44 -12.27 37.02
C ALA A 9 -8.61 -10.98 37.03
N LEU A 10 -9.14 -9.87 36.49
CA LEU A 10 -8.49 -8.57 36.52
C LEU A 10 -8.52 -7.95 37.93
N ALA A 11 -9.66 -8.03 38.62
CA ALA A 11 -9.84 -7.46 39.95
C ALA A 11 -8.99 -8.14 41.04
N ALA A 12 -8.70 -9.44 40.91
CA ALA A 12 -7.83 -10.16 41.84
C ALA A 12 -6.35 -9.76 41.75
N ARG A 13 -5.93 -9.10 40.66
CA ARG A 13 -4.53 -8.74 40.42
C ARG A 13 -4.14 -7.40 41.06
N ASP A 14 -5.12 -6.56 41.37
CA ASP A 14 -4.90 -5.20 41.90
C ASP A 14 -4.96 -5.12 43.44
N ALA A 15 -5.39 -6.19 44.13
CA ALA A 15 -5.54 -6.20 45.59
C ALA A 15 -4.27 -6.60 46.38
N ASN A 16 -3.13 -6.89 45.73
CA ASN A 16 -1.99 -7.49 46.43
C ASN A 16 -0.70 -6.65 46.44
N ARG A 17 -0.83 -5.32 46.54
CA ARG A 17 0.31 -4.41 46.74
C ARG A 17 0.29 -3.75 48.12
N THR A 18 0.41 -4.56 49.16
CA THR A 18 0.86 -4.07 50.47
C THR A 18 1.63 -5.16 51.18
N GLY A 19 2.95 -4.99 51.28
CA GLY A 19 3.86 -5.97 51.88
C GLY A 19 5.30 -5.54 51.63
N ASP A 20 5.77 -4.63 52.47
CA ASP A 20 7.18 -4.27 52.66
C ASP A 20 7.93 -5.51 53.18
N ASP A 21 9.08 -5.87 52.60
CA ASP A 21 10.16 -6.56 53.32
C ASP A 21 11.47 -6.65 52.53
N ARG A 22 12.57 -6.47 53.28
CA ARG A 22 13.94 -6.19 52.86
C ARG A 22 14.76 -7.40 52.39
N HIS A 23 15.66 -7.09 51.46
CA HIS A 23 16.99 -7.68 51.15
C HIS A 23 17.12 -9.20 50.93
N THR A 24 17.53 -9.60 49.72
CA THR A 24 18.76 -10.40 49.48
C THR A 24 19.09 -10.46 47.99
N SER A 25 20.40 -10.41 47.71
CA SER A 25 21.04 -10.31 46.40
C SER A 25 20.81 -11.54 45.51
N GLY A 26 20.39 -11.34 44.26
CA GLY A 26 20.27 -12.40 43.27
C GLY A 26 19.98 -11.88 41.86
N MET A 27 21.02 -11.87 41.02
CA MET A 27 21.06 -11.74 39.56
C MET A 27 19.69 -11.77 38.82
N GLY A 28 19.03 -10.61 38.71
CA GLY A 28 17.74 -10.48 38.05
C GLY A 28 17.89 -10.01 36.60
N VAL A 29 17.61 -10.91 35.64
CA VAL A 29 17.31 -10.58 34.25
C VAL A 29 16.25 -9.48 34.25
N ARG A 30 16.67 -8.25 33.93
CA ARG A 30 15.73 -7.15 33.66
C ARG A 30 14.86 -7.62 32.49
N ARG A 31 13.58 -7.90 32.74
CA ARG A 31 12.55 -7.78 31.71
C ARG A 31 12.51 -6.30 31.35
N THR A 32 13.41 -5.90 30.46
CA THR A 32 13.24 -4.69 29.68
C THR A 32 11.92 -4.90 28.95
N GLU A 33 10.86 -4.24 29.40
CA GLU A 33 9.73 -3.92 28.52
C GLU A 33 10.38 -3.45 27.22
N ARG A 34 10.17 -4.20 26.12
CA ARG A 34 10.72 -3.82 24.83
C ARG A 34 10.07 -2.48 24.50
N VAL A 35 10.77 -1.39 24.81
CA VAL A 35 10.48 -0.08 24.26
C VAL A 35 10.51 -0.33 22.76
N THR A 36 9.34 -0.34 22.13
CA THR A 36 9.21 -0.45 20.69
C THR A 36 9.95 0.75 20.13
N ARG A 37 11.16 0.49 19.62
CA ARG A 37 12.02 1.53 19.05
C ARG A 37 11.23 2.18 17.91
N GLU A 38 10.97 3.47 18.05
CA GLU A 38 10.35 4.24 16.97
C GLU A 38 11.29 4.27 15.76
N CYS A 39 10.74 4.08 14.56
CA CYS A 39 11.48 4.23 13.31
C CYS A 39 12.06 5.63 13.18
N THR A 40 13.37 5.72 13.02
CA THR A 40 14.03 6.97 12.66
C THR A 40 14.10 7.13 11.15
N TYR A 41 14.34 8.36 10.69
CA TYR A 41 14.62 8.62 9.27
C TYR A 41 15.81 7.77 8.75
N GLN A 42 16.81 7.51 9.59
CA GLN A 42 17.96 6.67 9.23
C GLN A 42 17.57 5.20 9.05
N ASP A 43 16.66 4.68 9.88
CA ASP A 43 16.15 3.31 9.73
C ASP A 43 15.34 3.15 8.44
N PHE A 44 14.55 4.17 8.09
CA PHE A 44 13.84 4.26 6.83
C PHE A 44 14.79 4.25 5.63
N MET A 45 15.82 5.12 5.62
CA MET A 45 16.76 5.22 4.49
C MET A 45 17.64 3.97 4.32
N LYS A 46 17.99 3.27 5.42
CA LYS A 46 18.71 1.99 5.36
C LYS A 46 17.93 0.91 4.63
N CYS A 47 16.61 1.00 4.57
CA CYS A 47 15.78 0.08 3.81
C CYS A 47 15.74 0.39 2.31
N GLN A 48 16.50 1.39 1.84
CA GLN A 48 16.62 1.78 0.44
C GLN A 48 15.24 1.96 -0.22
N PRO A 49 14.50 3.02 0.15
CA PRO A 49 13.24 3.32 -0.50
C PRO A 49 13.46 3.61 -2.00
N LEU A 50 12.43 3.35 -2.81
CA LEU A 50 12.44 3.76 -4.21
C LEU A 50 12.14 5.26 -4.30
N TYR A 51 12.71 5.90 -5.31
CA TYR A 51 12.42 7.28 -5.65
C TYR A 51 11.35 7.33 -6.74
N PHE A 52 10.55 8.39 -6.75
CA PHE A 52 9.50 8.59 -7.75
C PHE A 52 9.67 9.94 -8.44
N LYS A 53 9.81 9.94 -9.77
CA LYS A 53 10.01 11.18 -10.54
C LYS A 53 8.70 11.81 -11.00
N GLY A 54 7.63 11.03 -11.09
CA GLY A 54 6.33 11.47 -11.60
C GLY A 54 6.24 11.52 -13.12
N THR A 55 7.03 10.69 -13.82
CA THR A 55 7.11 10.69 -15.29
C THR A 55 6.74 9.34 -15.91
N GLU A 56 6.86 8.22 -15.20
CA GLU A 56 6.78 6.88 -15.80
C GLU A 56 5.42 6.19 -15.56
N GLY A 57 4.37 7.00 -15.37
CA GLY A 57 2.97 6.56 -15.39
C GLY A 57 2.55 5.68 -14.21
N VAL A 58 1.46 4.96 -14.41
CA VAL A 58 0.77 4.14 -13.40
C VAL A 58 1.68 3.09 -12.76
N VAL A 59 2.48 2.40 -13.56
CA VAL A 59 3.29 1.25 -13.10
C VAL A 59 4.37 1.70 -12.11
N GLU A 60 5.10 2.79 -12.41
CA GLU A 60 6.12 3.35 -11.51
C GLU A 60 5.49 3.81 -10.19
N LEU A 61 4.31 4.43 -10.25
CA LEU A 61 3.59 4.87 -9.06
C LEU A 61 3.18 3.68 -8.18
N THR A 62 2.63 2.62 -8.77
CA THR A 62 2.24 1.40 -8.04
C THR A 62 3.45 0.75 -7.38
N GLN A 63 4.55 0.56 -8.11
CA GLN A 63 5.79 -0.01 -7.56
C GLN A 63 6.35 0.84 -6.42
N TRP A 64 6.28 2.16 -6.55
CA TRP A 64 6.71 3.07 -5.49
C TRP A 64 5.86 2.92 -4.23
N PHE A 65 4.52 2.84 -4.35
CA PHE A 65 3.64 2.58 -3.20
C PHE A 65 3.95 1.25 -2.51
N GLU A 66 4.05 0.17 -3.26
CA GLU A 66 4.34 -1.18 -2.73
C GLU A 66 5.68 -1.23 -1.99
N ARG A 67 6.71 -0.59 -2.58
CA ARG A 67 8.01 -0.46 -1.92
C ARG A 67 7.89 0.33 -0.63
N MET A 68 7.18 1.46 -0.65
CA MET A 68 7.07 2.34 0.51
C MET A 68 6.36 1.63 1.67
N GLU A 69 5.29 0.90 1.39
CA GLU A 69 4.58 0.08 2.38
C GLU A 69 5.48 -1.01 2.95
N THR A 70 6.31 -1.64 2.12
CA THR A 70 7.30 -2.62 2.56
C THR A 70 8.35 -2.00 3.47
N VAL A 71 8.90 -0.84 3.08
CA VAL A 71 9.86 -0.09 3.89
C VAL A 71 9.25 0.33 5.22
N PHE A 72 8.00 0.79 5.24
CA PHE A 72 7.31 1.15 6.48
C PHE A 72 7.17 -0.04 7.43
N ARG A 73 6.81 -1.22 6.92
CA ARG A 73 6.72 -2.44 7.73
C ARG A 73 8.07 -2.85 8.29
N ILE A 74 9.10 -2.93 7.45
CA ILE A 74 10.44 -3.40 7.85
C ILE A 74 11.08 -2.44 8.86
N SER A 75 10.95 -1.14 8.64
CA SER A 75 11.52 -0.12 9.52
C SER A 75 10.67 0.16 10.77
N ASN A 76 9.49 -0.45 10.90
CA ASN A 76 8.50 -0.16 11.94
C ASN A 76 8.07 1.34 11.95
N CYS A 77 7.86 1.91 10.75
CA CYS A 77 7.48 3.30 10.57
C CYS A 77 6.03 3.56 11.01
N LEU A 78 5.89 4.35 12.07
CA LEU A 78 4.60 4.79 12.60
C LEU A 78 3.88 5.68 11.59
N ALA A 79 2.55 5.58 11.54
CA ALA A 79 1.69 6.34 10.61
C ALA A 79 2.00 7.84 10.58
N LYS A 80 2.26 8.45 11.75
CA LYS A 80 2.64 9.88 11.90
C LYS A 80 3.90 10.30 11.11
N ASN A 81 4.77 9.36 10.76
CA ASN A 81 6.03 9.63 10.05
C ASN A 81 5.97 9.22 8.57
N GLN A 82 4.98 8.45 8.14
CA GLN A 82 4.95 7.82 6.82
C GLN A 82 4.97 8.85 5.69
N VAL A 83 4.05 9.82 5.70
CA VAL A 83 3.99 10.89 4.68
C VAL A 83 5.28 11.71 4.68
N LYS A 84 5.78 12.08 5.87
CA LYS A 84 7.01 12.86 6.01
C LYS A 84 8.23 12.14 5.41
N PHE A 85 8.34 10.83 5.63
CA PHE A 85 9.45 10.03 5.12
C PHE A 85 9.28 9.72 3.63
N ALA A 86 8.09 9.31 3.18
CA ALA A 86 7.88 9.01 1.77
C ALA A 86 8.11 10.22 0.87
N THR A 87 7.64 11.40 1.27
CA THR A 87 7.74 12.62 0.45
C THR A 87 9.18 13.07 0.21
N CYS A 88 10.16 12.64 1.03
CA CYS A 88 11.57 12.90 0.78
C CYS A 88 12.15 12.12 -0.42
N THR A 89 11.43 11.10 -0.90
CA THR A 89 11.83 10.26 -2.03
C THR A 89 11.21 10.71 -3.36
N LEU A 90 10.41 11.78 -3.33
CA LEU A 90 9.88 12.41 -4.52
C LEU A 90 10.98 13.23 -5.20
N LEU A 91 11.05 13.12 -6.52
CA LEU A 91 12.01 13.82 -7.37
C LEU A 91 11.28 14.58 -8.48
N ALA A 92 12.00 15.47 -9.17
CA ALA A 92 11.56 16.13 -10.40
C ALA A 92 10.11 16.67 -10.36
N GLY A 93 9.24 16.18 -11.24
CA GLY A 93 7.85 16.61 -11.35
C GLY A 93 7.04 16.29 -10.11
N ALA A 94 7.27 15.13 -9.49
CA ALA A 94 6.60 14.73 -8.25
C ALA A 94 6.96 15.63 -7.06
N LEU A 95 8.24 15.99 -6.92
CA LEU A 95 8.68 16.93 -5.88
C LEU A 95 8.09 18.33 -6.08
N THR A 96 8.07 18.81 -7.32
CA THR A 96 7.46 20.10 -7.67
C THR A 96 5.97 20.13 -7.32
N TRP A 97 5.25 19.05 -7.65
CA TRP A 97 3.84 18.90 -7.31
C TRP A 97 3.61 18.88 -5.80
N TRP A 98 4.38 18.09 -5.04
CA TRP A 98 4.25 18.03 -3.58
C TRP A 98 4.52 19.38 -2.92
N ASN A 99 5.56 20.10 -3.34
CA ASN A 99 5.86 21.43 -2.83
C ASN A 99 4.73 22.43 -3.12
N SER A 100 4.11 22.34 -4.30
CA SER A 100 2.92 23.14 -4.61
C SER A 100 1.74 22.79 -3.69
N HIS A 101 1.51 21.50 -3.44
CA HIS A 101 0.46 21.05 -2.52
C HIS A 101 0.68 21.63 -1.11
N VAL A 102 1.88 21.48 -0.55
CA VAL A 102 2.26 22.02 0.77
C VAL A 102 2.05 23.53 0.84
N ARG A 103 2.35 24.29 -0.24
CA ARG A 103 2.10 25.74 -0.29
C ARG A 103 0.61 26.09 -0.26
N ILE A 104 -0.24 25.25 -0.84
CA ILE A 104 -1.69 25.47 -0.91
C ILE A 104 -2.36 25.14 0.43
N VAL A 105 -2.05 23.97 1.02
CA VAL A 105 -2.73 23.51 2.23
C VAL A 105 -2.05 23.94 3.53
N GLY A 106 -0.78 24.37 3.46
CA GLY A 106 0.05 24.66 4.62
C GLY A 106 0.82 23.44 5.13
N ASN A 107 1.93 23.69 5.83
CA ASN A 107 2.84 22.65 6.31
C ASN A 107 2.14 21.68 7.29
N ASP A 108 1.46 22.23 8.30
CA ASP A 108 0.80 21.44 9.34
C ASP A 108 -0.26 20.51 8.75
N ALA A 109 -1.13 21.03 7.89
CA ALA A 109 -2.17 20.23 7.23
C ALA A 109 -1.57 19.16 6.30
N ALA A 110 -0.50 19.49 5.56
CA ALA A 110 0.13 18.54 4.64
C ALA A 110 0.76 17.34 5.37
N TYR A 111 1.39 17.56 6.53
CA TYR A 111 2.07 16.48 7.27
C TYR A 111 1.20 15.78 8.32
N VAL A 112 0.01 16.31 8.64
CA VAL A 112 -1.03 15.57 9.40
C VAL A 112 -1.75 14.55 8.52
N MET A 113 -1.69 14.70 7.19
CA MET A 113 -2.25 13.76 6.22
C MET A 113 -1.77 12.33 6.45
N THR A 114 -2.69 11.38 6.32
CA THR A 114 -2.40 9.95 6.35
C THR A 114 -1.75 9.47 5.05
N TRP A 115 -1.05 8.34 5.12
CA TRP A 115 -0.50 7.70 3.91
C TRP A 115 -1.59 7.39 2.87
N ILE A 116 -2.79 6.98 3.32
CA ILE A 116 -3.92 6.65 2.44
C ILE A 116 -4.38 7.88 1.64
N GLU A 117 -4.48 9.03 2.30
CA GLU A 117 -4.86 10.29 1.63
C GLU A 117 -3.80 10.75 0.63
N LEU A 118 -2.51 10.57 0.95
CA LEU A 118 -1.44 10.86 0.00
C LEU A 118 -1.53 9.96 -1.23
N LYS A 119 -1.73 8.64 -1.06
CA LYS A 119 -1.89 7.70 -2.18
C LYS A 119 -3.02 8.15 -3.11
N LYS A 120 -4.20 8.45 -2.55
CA LYS A 120 -5.35 8.92 -3.33
C LYS A 120 -5.03 10.19 -4.13
N LYS A 121 -4.36 11.17 -3.53
CA LYS A 121 -3.96 12.42 -4.23
C LYS A 121 -2.95 12.15 -5.36
N MET A 122 -2.03 11.23 -5.15
CA MET A 122 -1.05 10.85 -6.16
C MET A 122 -1.70 10.05 -7.29
N GLU A 123 -2.64 9.17 -6.99
CA GLU A 123 -3.49 8.48 -7.99
C GLU A 123 -4.28 9.50 -8.81
N ASP A 124 -5.00 10.44 -8.18
CA ASP A 124 -5.74 11.49 -8.90
C ASP A 124 -4.83 12.31 -9.85
N LYS A 125 -3.55 12.46 -9.50
CA LYS A 125 -2.57 13.26 -10.26
C LYS A 125 -1.87 12.48 -11.37
N TYR A 126 -1.45 11.25 -11.09
CA TYR A 126 -0.54 10.46 -11.94
C TYR A 126 -1.20 9.21 -12.53
N PHE A 127 -2.44 8.92 -12.13
CA PHE A 127 -3.28 7.87 -12.65
C PHE A 127 -4.48 8.50 -13.39
N PRO A 128 -4.25 9.19 -14.52
CA PRO A 128 -5.31 9.93 -15.17
C PRO A 128 -6.33 8.93 -15.75
N ARG A 129 -7.59 9.12 -15.37
CA ARG A 129 -8.71 8.19 -15.59
C ARG A 129 -8.99 7.87 -17.06
N ASN A 130 -8.53 8.73 -17.96
CA ASN A 130 -8.60 8.56 -19.41
C ASN A 130 -7.62 7.49 -19.91
N GLU A 131 -6.40 7.41 -19.36
CA GLU A 131 -5.42 6.38 -19.71
C GLU A 131 -5.87 5.00 -19.24
N MET A 132 -6.49 4.91 -18.06
CA MET A 132 -7.08 3.66 -17.56
C MET A 132 -8.19 3.16 -18.50
N LYS A 133 -9.12 4.03 -18.89
CA LYS A 133 -10.17 3.68 -19.86
C LYS A 133 -9.60 3.25 -21.20
N LYS A 134 -8.48 3.84 -21.61
CA LYS A 134 -7.79 3.48 -22.86
C LYS A 134 -7.18 2.09 -22.75
N ILE A 135 -6.43 1.81 -21.68
CA ILE A 135 -5.86 0.48 -21.42
C ILE A 135 -6.97 -0.57 -21.31
N ASP A 136 -8.06 -0.29 -20.58
CA ASP A 136 -9.22 -1.19 -20.50
C ASP A 136 -9.80 -1.45 -21.89
N SER A 137 -10.01 -0.40 -22.70
CA SER A 137 -10.56 -0.55 -24.05
C SER A 137 -9.62 -1.31 -24.99
N GLU A 138 -8.30 -1.10 -24.89
CA GLU A 138 -7.31 -1.82 -25.67
C GLU A 138 -7.30 -3.30 -25.27
N PHE A 139 -7.34 -3.60 -23.96
CA PHE A 139 -7.41 -4.96 -23.45
C PHE A 139 -8.66 -5.70 -23.95
N TRP A 140 -9.85 -5.08 -23.84
CA TRP A 140 -11.09 -5.65 -24.36
C TRP A 140 -11.03 -5.89 -25.86
N ASN A 141 -10.45 -4.96 -26.65
CA ASN A 141 -10.28 -5.15 -28.08
C ASN A 141 -9.34 -6.32 -28.41
N PHE A 142 -8.26 -6.49 -27.65
CA PHE A 142 -7.34 -7.62 -27.81
C PHE A 142 -8.02 -8.96 -27.49
N GLU A 143 -8.79 -9.05 -26.40
CA GLU A 143 -9.52 -10.27 -26.02
C GLU A 143 -10.58 -10.63 -27.07
N VAL A 144 -11.33 -9.64 -27.55
CA VAL A 144 -12.31 -9.84 -28.65
C VAL A 144 -11.62 -10.30 -29.94
N GLN A 145 -10.45 -9.74 -30.27
CA GLN A 145 -9.70 -10.16 -31.45
C GLN A 145 -9.20 -11.61 -31.32
N GLU A 146 -8.65 -11.99 -30.16
CA GLU A 146 -8.20 -13.36 -29.92
C GLU A 146 -9.34 -14.37 -30.08
N GLU A 147 -10.52 -14.07 -29.52
CA GLU A 147 -11.70 -14.93 -29.66
C GLU A 147 -12.20 -14.97 -31.11
N SER A 148 -12.19 -13.85 -31.83
CA SER A 148 -12.52 -13.84 -33.27
C SER A 148 -11.58 -14.73 -34.09
N ASP A 149 -10.27 -14.63 -33.87
CA ASP A 149 -9.25 -15.44 -34.56
C ASP A 149 -9.36 -16.94 -34.21
N ARG A 150 -9.82 -17.27 -32.99
CA ARG A 150 -10.13 -18.64 -32.60
C ARG A 150 -11.37 -19.17 -33.30
N VAL A 151 -12.42 -18.35 -33.42
CA VAL A 151 -13.66 -18.72 -34.13
C VAL A 151 -13.41 -18.90 -35.62
N GLU A 152 -12.66 -18.02 -36.27
CA GLU A 152 -12.33 -18.15 -37.70
C GLU A 152 -11.58 -19.45 -38.00
N ARG A 153 -10.54 -19.77 -37.22
CA ARG A 153 -9.81 -21.04 -37.37
C ARG A 153 -10.69 -22.27 -37.19
N TYR A 154 -11.69 -22.19 -36.31
CA TYR A 154 -12.65 -23.28 -36.12
C TYR A 154 -13.56 -23.43 -37.35
N ILE A 155 -14.03 -22.33 -37.92
CA ILE A 155 -14.88 -22.33 -39.11
C ILE A 155 -14.12 -22.87 -40.33
N ASP A 156 -12.90 -22.39 -40.56
CA ASP A 156 -12.04 -22.80 -41.68
C ASP A 156 -11.64 -24.28 -41.61
N GLY A 157 -11.64 -24.87 -40.40
CA GLY A 157 -11.37 -26.29 -40.17
C GLY A 157 -12.58 -27.21 -40.37
N LEU A 158 -13.78 -26.67 -40.63
CA LEU A 158 -15.00 -27.48 -40.82
C LEU A 158 -15.03 -28.14 -42.20
N PRO A 159 -15.52 -29.40 -42.31
CA PRO A 159 -15.79 -30.04 -43.58
C PRO A 159 -16.80 -29.24 -44.43
N ASP A 160 -16.59 -29.19 -45.76
CA ASP A 160 -17.40 -28.43 -46.73
C ASP A 160 -18.91 -28.69 -46.64
N SER A 161 -19.32 -29.89 -46.17
CA SER A 161 -20.72 -30.26 -45.99
C SER A 161 -21.46 -29.48 -44.90
N ILE A 162 -20.74 -28.81 -43.99
CA ILE A 162 -21.29 -28.07 -42.84
C ILE A 162 -21.12 -26.55 -43.04
N HIS A 163 -20.18 -26.13 -43.89
CA HIS A 163 -19.83 -24.73 -44.13
C HIS A 163 -20.98 -23.91 -44.73
N GLY A 164 -21.80 -24.54 -45.60
CA GLY A 164 -22.97 -23.92 -46.23
C GLY A 164 -24.12 -23.59 -45.26
N SER A 165 -24.23 -24.30 -44.14
CA SER A 165 -25.27 -24.04 -43.12
C SER A 165 -24.88 -22.93 -42.14
N VAL A 166 -23.58 -22.76 -41.87
CA VAL A 166 -23.05 -21.75 -40.94
C VAL A 166 -22.99 -20.36 -41.59
N ALA A 167 -22.58 -20.26 -42.86
CA ALA A 167 -22.49 -18.98 -43.57
C ALA A 167 -23.87 -18.33 -43.84
N ALA A 168 -24.96 -19.11 -43.87
CA ALA A 168 -26.31 -18.63 -44.14
C ALA A 168 -27.05 -18.06 -42.91
N SER A 169 -26.46 -18.13 -41.71
CA SER A 169 -27.06 -17.64 -40.44
C SER A 169 -26.50 -16.30 -39.96
N LYS A 170 -25.67 -15.62 -40.76
CA LYS A 170 -25.21 -14.25 -40.49
C LYS A 170 -26.21 -13.21 -40.98
#